data_AF-A0A8C3FVJ6-F1
#
_entry.id   AF-A0A8C3FVJ6-F1
#
_cell.length_a   1.000
_cell.length_b   1.000
_cell.length_c   1.000
_cell.angle_alpha   90.00
_cell.angle_beta   90.00
_cell.angle_gamma   90.00
#
_symmetry.space_group_name_H-M   'P 1'
#
loop_
_entity.id
_entity.type
_entity.pdbx_description
1 polymer ?
#
loop_
_entity_poly.entity_id
_entity_poly.type
_entity_poly.pdbx_seq_one_letter_code
_entity_poly.pdbx_strand_id
1 'polypeptide(L)'
;MPPMRLKQAENFPGCQKASCTVLQVSVISIAALLATVALHTIFNVHEVIVAAASLGDPPGPETTHRSGSANGEGRTWYRRWAGHLESPGAAASGPLRCDRSPDSRFDCAPEKLLSRAECEARGCCYVPVSSRGPAIWQPWCFFPTSYPSYKVENLSATQTGYTARLTRTVPTFFPEDIMVLRLDVVFETEGRLHFTLRDPANKRYEVPLETPKARGQIASKLYRVQFSADPFGLMVFRESSGQVL
;
A
#
# COMPACT_ATOMS: atom_id res chain seq x y z
N MET A 1 -39.38 19.15 75.09
CA MET A 1 -39.95 17.79 75.06
C MET A 1 -41.10 17.78 76.06
N PRO A 2 -42.36 17.59 75.60
CA PRO A 2 -42.92 16.25 75.36
C PRO A 2 -43.75 16.23 74.02
N PRO A 3 -44.61 15.23 73.71
CA PRO A 3 -44.44 14.36 72.56
C PRO A 3 -45.38 14.69 71.37
N MET A 4 -44.93 14.40 70.14
CA MET A 4 -45.82 14.34 68.97
C MET A 4 -46.69 13.09 69.03
N ARG A 5 -48.01 13.29 68.90
CA ARG A 5 -49.02 12.26 68.72
C ARG A 5 -48.92 11.60 67.34
N LEU A 6 -48.96 10.27 67.33
CA LEU A 6 -49.40 9.47 66.18
C LEU A 6 -50.87 9.80 65.85
N LYS A 7 -51.17 10.03 64.56
CA LYS A 7 -52.49 9.84 63.99
C LYS A 7 -52.42 8.71 62.95
N GLN A 8 -53.30 7.73 63.15
CA GLN A 8 -53.58 6.64 62.23
C GLN A 8 -54.43 7.12 61.03
N ALA A 9 -54.10 6.51 59.89
CA ALA A 9 -54.92 6.08 58.75
C ALA A 9 -56.28 6.76 58.48
N GLU A 10 -56.40 7.35 57.28
CA GLU A 10 -57.65 7.39 56.51
C GLU A 10 -57.40 7.11 55.02
N ASN A 11 -58.09 6.08 54.53
CA ASN A 11 -58.68 5.83 53.21
C ASN A 11 -57.86 5.84 51.89
N PHE A 12 -57.90 4.67 51.24
CA PHE A 12 -57.78 4.42 49.81
C PHE A 12 -58.80 5.19 48.97
N PRO A 13 -58.46 5.50 47.70
CA PRO A 13 -59.38 5.21 46.62
C PRO A 13 -58.73 4.46 45.44
N GLY A 14 -59.35 3.32 45.09
CA GLY A 14 -59.71 2.89 43.74
C GLY A 14 -58.70 3.02 42.60
N CYS A 15 -58.09 1.88 42.24
CA CYS A 15 -57.46 1.68 40.93
C CYS A 15 -58.55 1.60 39.83
N GLN A 16 -58.69 2.64 39.01
CA GLN A 16 -59.58 2.65 37.84
C GLN A 16 -58.95 1.86 36.67
N LYS A 17 -59.63 0.78 36.28
CA LYS A 17 -59.23 -0.28 35.33
C LYS A 17 -59.03 0.15 33.86
N ALA A 18 -59.13 1.43 33.52
CA ALA A 18 -59.03 1.89 32.12
C ALA A 18 -57.61 2.26 31.68
N SER A 19 -56.67 2.50 32.61
CA SER A 19 -55.31 2.94 32.27
C SER A 19 -54.34 1.77 32.00
N CYS A 20 -54.63 0.59 32.55
CA CYS A 20 -53.76 -0.58 32.41
C CYS A 20 -53.90 -1.28 31.04
N THR A 21 -55.09 -1.24 30.44
CA THR A 21 -55.32 -1.84 29.11
C THR A 21 -54.68 -1.04 28.00
N VAL A 22 -54.68 0.29 28.06
CA VAL A 22 -54.05 1.15 27.04
C VAL A 22 -52.52 0.99 27.04
N LEU A 23 -51.90 0.91 28.23
CA LEU A 23 -50.47 0.60 28.37
C LEU A 23 -50.14 -0.83 27.89
N GLN A 24 -50.96 -1.83 28.21
CA GLN A 24 -50.71 -3.20 27.74
C GLN A 24 -50.88 -3.35 26.23
N VAL A 25 -51.91 -2.75 25.63
CA VAL A 25 -52.12 -2.80 24.17
C VAL A 25 -50.99 -2.09 23.42
N SER A 26 -50.44 -1.00 23.99
CA SER A 26 -49.31 -0.28 23.41
C SER A 26 -48.01 -1.11 23.44
N VAL A 27 -47.74 -1.79 24.56
CA VAL A 27 -46.56 -2.67 24.70
C VAL A 27 -46.65 -3.90 23.79
N ILE A 28 -47.83 -4.51 23.67
CA ILE A 28 -48.06 -5.64 22.76
C ILE A 28 -47.87 -5.22 21.30
N SER A 29 -48.34 -4.02 20.92
CA SER A 29 -48.20 -3.50 19.55
C SER A 29 -46.74 -3.20 19.20
N ILE A 30 -45.96 -2.63 20.13
CA ILE A 30 -44.53 -2.37 19.93
C ILE A 30 -43.74 -3.68 19.86
N ALA A 31 -44.05 -4.66 20.72
CA ALA A 31 -43.41 -5.98 20.67
C ALA A 31 -43.70 -6.72 19.35
N ALA A 32 -44.93 -6.61 18.83
CA ALA A 32 -45.29 -7.18 17.53
C ALA A 32 -44.55 -6.50 16.37
N LEU A 33 -44.40 -5.16 16.39
CA LEU A 33 -43.62 -4.41 15.41
C LEU A 33 -42.11 -4.75 15.45
N LEU A 34 -41.54 -4.91 16.63
CA LEU A 34 -40.13 -5.32 16.76
C LEU A 34 -39.92 -6.77 16.28
N ALA A 35 -40.88 -7.67 16.53
CA ALA A 35 -40.81 -9.04 16.06
C ALA A 35 -40.95 -9.13 14.52
N THR A 36 -41.83 -8.35 13.91
CA THR A 36 -41.98 -8.33 12.44
C THR A 36 -40.77 -7.72 11.74
N VAL A 37 -40.19 -6.65 12.29
CA VAL A 37 -38.94 -6.08 11.79
C VAL A 37 -37.79 -7.08 11.92
N ALA A 38 -37.68 -7.78 13.06
CA ALA A 38 -36.67 -8.82 13.26
C ALA A 38 -36.85 -10.02 12.31
N LEU A 39 -38.09 -10.46 12.07
CA LEU A 39 -38.39 -11.52 11.10
C LEU A 39 -38.06 -11.07 9.67
N HIS A 40 -38.40 -9.84 9.28
CA HIS A 40 -38.06 -9.32 7.96
C HIS A 40 -36.55 -9.13 7.76
N THR A 41 -35.80 -8.70 8.77
CA THR A 41 -34.32 -8.62 8.66
C THR A 41 -33.71 -10.01 8.60
N ILE A 42 -34.19 -10.98 9.38
CA ILE A 42 -33.74 -12.38 9.31
C ILE A 42 -34.04 -13.00 7.93
N PHE A 43 -35.23 -12.79 7.38
CA PHE A 43 -35.59 -13.29 6.04
C PHE A 43 -34.75 -12.65 4.93
N ASN A 44 -34.51 -11.33 4.98
CA ASN A 44 -33.64 -10.65 4.00
C ASN A 44 -32.18 -11.11 4.12
N VAL A 45 -31.67 -11.34 5.34
CA VAL A 45 -30.31 -11.87 5.55
C VAL A 45 -30.21 -13.33 5.08
N HIS A 46 -31.28 -14.12 5.21
CA HIS A 46 -31.33 -15.49 4.67
C HIS A 46 -31.32 -15.50 3.14
N GLU A 47 -32.06 -14.61 2.46
CA GLU A 47 -31.99 -14.50 1.00
C GLU A 47 -30.62 -14.05 0.50
N VAL A 48 -29.96 -13.10 1.17
CA VAL A 48 -28.61 -12.65 0.79
C VAL A 48 -27.58 -13.77 1.00
N ILE A 49 -27.73 -14.58 2.05
CA ILE A 49 -26.84 -15.72 2.33
C ILE A 49 -27.09 -16.87 1.33
N VAL A 50 -28.34 -17.14 0.94
CA VAL A 50 -28.69 -18.18 -0.05
C VAL A 50 -28.26 -17.75 -1.47
N ALA A 51 -28.38 -16.47 -1.83
CA ALA A 51 -27.88 -15.94 -3.10
C ALA A 51 -26.34 -16.02 -3.20
N ALA A 52 -25.62 -15.84 -2.09
CA ALA A 52 -24.16 -16.01 -2.04
C ALA A 52 -23.72 -17.49 -2.10
N ALA A 53 -24.62 -18.45 -1.84
CA ALA A 53 -24.32 -19.88 -1.82
C ALA A 53 -24.48 -20.59 -3.18
N SER A 54 -24.98 -19.93 -4.23
CA SER A 54 -25.36 -20.58 -5.49
C SER A 54 -24.46 -20.30 -6.70
N LEU A 55 -23.27 -19.72 -6.51
CA LEU A 55 -22.23 -19.62 -7.55
C LEU A 55 -20.96 -20.33 -7.06
N GLY A 56 -21.06 -21.66 -6.96
CA GLY A 56 -19.90 -22.55 -6.83
C GLY A 56 -19.39 -22.98 -8.21
N ASP A 57 -18.16 -22.59 -8.54
CA ASP A 57 -17.37 -23.13 -9.64
C ASP A 57 -16.80 -24.54 -9.30
N PRO A 58 -16.45 -25.36 -10.31
CA PRO A 58 -16.14 -26.80 -10.18
C PRO A 58 -14.78 -27.13 -9.52
N PRO A 59 -14.51 -28.40 -9.13
CA PRO A 59 -13.55 -28.73 -8.07
C PRO A 59 -12.11 -28.82 -8.58
N GLY A 60 -11.20 -28.12 -7.89
CA GLY A 60 -9.77 -28.44 -7.84
C GLY A 60 -9.43 -29.25 -6.59
N PRO A 61 -8.39 -30.09 -6.61
CA PRO A 61 -8.18 -31.11 -5.59
C PRO A 61 -7.86 -30.53 -4.21
N GLU A 62 -8.47 -31.22 -3.26
CA GLU A 62 -8.60 -30.97 -1.83
C GLU A 62 -7.25 -31.11 -1.10
N THR A 63 -6.87 -30.08 -0.34
CA THR A 63 -6.10 -30.27 0.89
C THR A 63 -6.75 -29.45 2.00
N THR A 64 -7.51 -30.15 2.82
CA THR A 64 -8.05 -29.73 4.12
C THR A 64 -6.98 -29.07 4.98
N HIS A 65 -7.29 -27.91 5.61
CA HIS A 65 -6.98 -27.68 7.03
C HIS A 65 -7.88 -26.58 7.62
N ARG A 66 -8.46 -26.94 8.77
CA ARG A 66 -9.41 -26.20 9.62
C ARG A 66 -8.71 -25.06 10.39
N SER A 67 -9.49 -23.99 10.59
CA SER A 67 -9.26 -22.73 11.30
C SER A 67 -8.44 -22.74 12.59
N GLY A 68 -7.63 -21.68 12.77
CA GLY A 68 -7.10 -21.27 14.07
C GLY A 68 -6.45 -19.88 14.06
N SER A 69 -7.17 -18.91 14.66
CA SER A 69 -6.68 -17.76 15.45
C SER A 69 -5.71 -16.72 14.87
N ALA A 70 -6.06 -15.46 15.18
CA ALA A 70 -5.35 -14.21 14.90
C ALA A 70 -3.90 -14.17 15.40
N ASN A 71 -3.13 -13.28 14.76
CA ASN A 71 -1.74 -12.85 15.01
C ASN A 71 -0.67 -13.48 14.10
N GLY A 72 -0.40 -12.88 12.93
CA GLY A 72 0.76 -13.28 12.12
C GLY A 72 0.98 -12.65 10.73
N GLU A 73 0.26 -11.61 10.32
CA GLU A 73 0.21 -11.17 8.91
C GLU A 73 1.44 -10.40 8.37
N GLY A 74 2.47 -10.13 9.17
CA GLY A 74 3.69 -9.46 8.67
C GLY A 74 4.70 -10.39 7.99
N ARG A 75 4.58 -11.71 8.16
CA ARG A 75 5.62 -12.70 7.80
C ARG A 75 5.25 -13.62 6.64
N THR A 76 4.11 -13.43 6.00
CA THR A 76 3.60 -14.40 4.99
C THR A 76 3.76 -13.89 3.56
N TRP A 77 3.79 -12.58 3.32
CA TRP A 77 3.97 -12.03 1.97
C TRP A 77 5.41 -12.20 1.43
N TYR A 78 6.44 -12.15 2.30
CA TYR A 78 7.84 -12.32 1.86
C TYR A 78 8.13 -13.73 1.32
N ARG A 79 7.51 -14.79 1.88
CA ARG A 79 7.74 -16.17 1.43
C ARG A 79 7.20 -16.43 0.02
N ARG A 80 6.18 -15.67 -0.40
CA ARG A 80 5.65 -15.74 -1.76
C ARG A 80 6.56 -15.05 -2.79
N TRP A 81 7.41 -14.11 -2.35
CA TRP A 81 8.36 -13.38 -3.19
C TRP A 81 9.76 -14.01 -3.24
N ALA A 82 10.15 -14.77 -2.21
CA ALA A 82 11.45 -15.46 -2.16
C ALA A 82 11.57 -16.65 -3.14
N GLY A 83 10.49 -17.06 -3.81
CA GLY A 83 10.47 -18.18 -4.76
C GLY A 83 11.05 -17.88 -6.15
N HIS A 84 11.43 -16.64 -6.44
CA HIS A 84 12.08 -16.24 -7.69
C HIS A 84 13.44 -15.56 -7.46
N LEU A 85 14.14 -15.93 -6.38
CA LEU A 85 15.57 -15.61 -6.21
C LEU A 85 16.41 -16.67 -6.94
N GLU A 86 16.55 -16.52 -8.26
CA GLU A 86 17.69 -17.12 -8.96
C GLU A 86 18.96 -16.32 -8.60
N SER A 87 19.95 -17.03 -8.05
CA SER A 87 21.27 -16.51 -7.71
C SER A 87 22.20 -16.43 -8.93
N PRO A 88 23.29 -15.64 -8.85
CA PRO A 88 23.78 -14.80 -9.95
C PRO A 88 24.84 -15.49 -10.80
N GLY A 89 24.79 -15.27 -12.11
CA GLY A 89 25.83 -15.81 -12.99
C GLY A 89 25.60 -15.58 -14.47
N ALA A 90 25.45 -14.34 -14.91
CA ALA A 90 25.84 -13.92 -16.26
C ALA A 90 25.77 -12.39 -16.35
N ALA A 91 26.81 -11.78 -16.93
CA ALA A 91 26.76 -10.41 -17.41
C ALA A 91 25.47 -10.21 -18.23
N ALA A 92 24.82 -9.05 -18.08
CA ALA A 92 23.68 -8.66 -18.87
C ALA A 92 24.10 -8.50 -20.35
N SER A 93 24.18 -9.61 -21.07
CA SER A 93 24.40 -9.72 -22.51
C SER A 93 23.10 -10.15 -23.21
N GLY A 94 21.97 -9.56 -22.79
CA GLY A 94 20.75 -9.58 -23.58
C GLY A 94 20.79 -8.51 -24.67
N PRO A 95 20.16 -8.71 -25.83
CA PRO A 95 20.05 -7.66 -26.85
C PRO A 95 19.35 -6.43 -26.27
N LEU A 96 19.92 -5.25 -26.54
CA LEU A 96 19.37 -3.96 -26.07
C LEU A 96 17.94 -3.79 -26.60
N ARG A 97 16.97 -3.68 -25.70
CA ARG A 97 15.57 -3.40 -26.06
C ARG A 97 15.39 -1.91 -26.29
N CYS A 98 15.51 -1.51 -27.56
CA CYS A 98 15.39 -0.11 -28.00
C CYS A 98 14.00 0.29 -28.51
N ASP A 99 13.01 -0.59 -28.38
CA ASP A 99 11.62 -0.32 -28.76
C ASP A 99 10.91 0.48 -27.65
N ARG A 100 11.16 1.80 -27.64
CA ARG A 100 10.53 2.76 -26.73
C ARG A 100 9.88 3.86 -27.55
N SER A 101 8.62 4.14 -27.23
CA SER A 101 7.92 5.31 -27.78
C SER A 101 8.71 6.57 -27.42
N PRO A 102 8.79 7.56 -28.32
CA PRO A 102 9.64 8.73 -28.09
C PRO A 102 9.33 9.50 -26.79
N ASP A 103 8.06 9.54 -26.36
CA ASP A 103 7.62 10.22 -25.13
C ASP A 103 8.02 9.48 -23.84
N SER A 104 8.43 8.21 -23.96
CA SER A 104 8.89 7.40 -22.83
C SER A 104 10.42 7.32 -22.74
N ARG A 105 11.15 8.02 -23.60
CA ARG A 105 12.62 7.96 -23.63
C ARG A 105 13.21 8.87 -22.56
N PHE A 106 14.12 8.32 -21.76
CA PHE A 106 14.93 9.08 -20.82
C PHE A 106 16.34 9.26 -21.39
N ASP A 107 16.84 10.49 -21.39
CA ASP A 107 18.11 10.87 -22.02
C ASP A 107 19.31 10.20 -21.34
N CYS A 108 20.15 9.54 -22.14
CA CYS A 108 21.40 8.90 -21.71
C CYS A 108 22.65 9.76 -21.98
N ALA A 109 22.45 10.98 -22.49
CA ALA A 109 23.52 11.95 -22.71
C ALA A 109 23.13 13.37 -22.25
N PRO A 110 22.67 13.55 -21.00
CA PRO A 110 22.18 14.84 -20.53
C PRO A 110 23.25 15.93 -20.48
N GLU A 111 24.54 15.56 -20.49
CA GLU A 111 25.66 16.49 -20.37
C GLU A 111 26.23 16.96 -21.72
N LYS A 112 26.01 16.21 -22.80
CA LYS A 112 26.52 16.56 -24.15
C LYS A 112 25.84 15.76 -25.26
N LEU A 113 25.93 16.27 -26.48
CA LEU A 113 25.53 15.48 -27.66
C LEU A 113 26.55 14.37 -27.94
N LEU A 114 26.04 13.16 -28.18
CA LEU A 114 26.84 11.99 -28.54
C LEU A 114 26.59 11.59 -29.99
N SER A 115 27.66 11.14 -30.64
CA SER A 115 27.53 10.30 -31.83
C SER A 115 26.83 8.98 -31.49
N ARG A 116 26.34 8.29 -32.52
CA ARG A 116 25.76 6.95 -32.37
C ARG A 116 26.70 5.99 -31.64
N ALA A 117 27.97 5.95 -32.05
CA ALA A 117 28.97 5.06 -31.47
C ALA A 117 29.23 5.36 -29.99
N GLU A 118 29.32 6.63 -29.61
CA GLU A 118 29.50 7.01 -28.21
C GLU A 118 28.27 6.67 -27.34
N CYS A 119 27.06 6.83 -27.88
CA CYS A 119 25.84 6.43 -27.20
C CYS A 119 25.78 4.91 -26.96
N GLU A 120 26.04 4.13 -28.01
CA GLU A 120 26.04 2.67 -27.94
C GLU A 120 27.18 2.15 -27.02
N ALA A 121 28.33 2.84 -26.98
CA ALA A 121 29.42 2.55 -26.05
C ALA A 121 29.04 2.76 -24.58
N ARG A 122 28.03 3.59 -24.27
CA ARG A 122 27.43 3.68 -22.94
C ARG A 122 26.46 2.54 -22.62
N GLY A 123 26.19 1.65 -23.58
CA GLY A 123 25.14 0.63 -23.47
C GLY A 123 23.74 1.20 -23.65
N CYS A 124 23.61 2.35 -24.33
CA CYS A 124 22.35 3.02 -24.58
C CYS A 124 21.84 2.81 -26.01
N CYS A 125 20.57 3.13 -26.21
CA CYS A 125 19.91 3.03 -27.51
C CYS A 125 20.04 4.34 -28.28
N TYR A 126 20.34 4.26 -29.58
CA TYR A 126 20.39 5.41 -30.46
C TYR A 126 19.34 5.32 -31.58
N VAL A 127 18.26 6.11 -31.47
CA VAL A 127 17.20 6.18 -32.50
C VAL A 127 16.87 7.65 -32.78
N PRO A 128 17.23 8.17 -33.97
CA PRO A 128 16.89 9.55 -34.35
C PRO A 128 15.38 9.79 -34.31
N VAL A 129 14.96 10.96 -33.82
CA VAL A 129 13.57 11.41 -33.96
C VAL A 129 13.42 12.28 -35.20
N SER A 130 12.27 12.18 -35.88
CA SER A 130 11.99 13.01 -37.05
C SER A 130 11.97 14.49 -36.67
N SER A 131 12.75 15.31 -37.37
CA SER A 131 12.86 16.77 -37.18
C SER A 131 11.60 17.56 -37.56
N ARG A 132 10.50 16.88 -37.94
CA ARG A 132 9.20 17.49 -38.25
C ARG A 132 8.19 17.12 -37.16
N GLY A 133 8.01 18.01 -36.19
CA GLY A 133 7.04 17.87 -35.09
C GLY A 133 7.55 18.49 -33.79
N PRO A 134 6.77 18.42 -32.69
CA PRO A 134 7.17 18.89 -31.35
C PRO A 134 8.39 18.14 -30.75
N ALA A 135 9.00 17.21 -31.50
CA ALA A 135 10.07 16.30 -31.15
C ALA A 135 11.46 16.95 -30.95
N ILE A 136 11.57 18.27 -30.85
CA ILE A 136 12.84 18.98 -30.64
C ILE A 136 13.51 18.56 -29.31
N TRP A 137 12.72 18.08 -28.34
CA TRP A 137 13.19 17.72 -26.99
C TRP A 137 13.34 16.20 -26.75
N GLN A 138 13.14 15.36 -27.76
CA GLN A 138 13.20 13.91 -27.58
C GLN A 138 14.64 13.39 -27.78
N PRO A 139 15.20 12.65 -26.82
CA PRO A 139 16.60 12.23 -26.88
C PRO A 139 16.80 11.15 -27.96
N TRP A 140 17.81 11.36 -28.78
CA TRP A 140 18.24 10.36 -29.77
C TRP A 140 18.98 9.22 -29.06
N CYS A 141 19.76 9.55 -28.02
CA CYS A 141 20.44 8.61 -27.15
C CYS A 141 19.65 8.43 -25.84
N PHE A 142 19.12 7.23 -25.58
CA PHE A 142 18.26 7.00 -24.41
C PHE A 142 18.53 5.66 -23.72
N PHE A 143 18.15 5.57 -22.46
CA PHE A 143 18.30 4.36 -21.67
C PHE A 143 17.37 3.23 -22.16
N PRO A 144 17.89 2.02 -22.45
CA PRO A 144 17.06 0.83 -22.64
C PRO A 144 16.41 0.41 -21.32
N THR A 145 15.36 -0.41 -21.40
CA THR A 145 14.71 -0.98 -20.20
C THR A 145 15.64 -1.89 -19.38
N SER A 146 16.66 -2.44 -20.03
CA SER A 146 17.68 -3.30 -19.42
C SER A 146 18.92 -2.55 -18.95
N TYR A 147 18.91 -1.22 -18.98
CA TYR A 147 20.08 -0.44 -18.55
C TYR A 147 20.38 -0.73 -17.07
N PRO A 148 21.64 -1.02 -16.69
CA PRO A 148 21.97 -1.35 -15.31
C PRO A 148 21.55 -0.25 -14.34
N SER A 149 20.83 -0.62 -13.30
CA SER A 149 20.41 0.26 -12.19
C SER A 149 20.86 -0.31 -10.85
N TYR A 150 20.40 0.27 -9.75
CA TYR A 150 20.53 -0.35 -8.44
C TYR A 150 19.55 -1.52 -8.31
N LYS A 151 19.92 -2.54 -7.56
CA LYS A 151 19.05 -3.63 -7.12
C LYS A 151 18.82 -3.57 -5.61
N VAL A 152 17.64 -4.00 -5.17
CA VAL A 152 17.26 -4.07 -3.76
C VAL A 152 17.84 -5.33 -3.13
N GLU A 153 18.47 -5.18 -1.97
CA GLU A 153 18.95 -6.25 -1.11
C GLU A 153 18.49 -6.00 0.34
N ASN A 154 18.16 -7.08 1.05
CA ASN A 154 17.82 -7.04 2.49
C ASN A 154 16.70 -6.04 2.85
N LEU A 155 15.66 -5.93 2.02
CA LEU A 155 14.47 -5.14 2.35
C LEU A 155 13.84 -5.66 3.65
N SER A 156 13.72 -4.79 4.64
CA SER A 156 13.21 -5.13 5.96
C SER A 156 12.28 -4.05 6.49
N ALA A 157 11.26 -4.48 7.24
CA ALA A 157 10.35 -3.56 7.92
C ALA A 157 11.02 -3.00 9.17
N THR A 158 10.83 -1.70 9.41
CA THR A 158 11.20 -1.02 10.65
C THR A 158 9.94 -0.71 11.45
N GLN A 159 10.08 -0.11 12.63
CA GLN A 159 8.93 0.33 13.42
C GLN A 159 8.06 1.36 12.65
N THR A 160 8.67 2.18 11.80
CA THR A 160 8.02 3.32 11.14
C THR A 160 7.97 3.22 9.62
N GLY A 161 8.46 2.14 9.02
CA GLY A 161 8.45 1.96 7.56
C GLY A 161 9.35 0.81 7.10
N TYR A 162 10.30 1.10 6.21
CA TYR A 162 11.20 0.11 5.62
C TYR A 162 12.63 0.60 5.57
N THR A 163 13.59 -0.32 5.54
CA THR A 163 14.98 -0.04 5.19
C THR A 163 15.50 -1.13 4.26
N ALA A 164 16.39 -0.76 3.33
CA ALA A 164 17.01 -1.69 2.40
C ALA A 164 18.41 -1.24 2.02
N ARG A 165 19.24 -2.21 1.61
CA ARG A 165 20.50 -1.95 0.92
C ARG A 165 20.21 -1.91 -0.58
N LEU A 166 20.67 -0.87 -1.27
CA LEU A 166 20.63 -0.81 -2.73
C LEU A 166 22.06 -0.98 -3.24
N THR A 167 22.24 -1.83 -4.24
CA THR A 167 23.57 -2.09 -4.82
C THR A 167 23.57 -1.93 -6.32
N ARG A 168 24.61 -1.32 -6.86
CA ARG A 168 24.87 -1.23 -8.29
C ARG A 168 26.12 -2.05 -8.59
N THR A 169 26.13 -2.77 -9.71
CA THR A 169 27.26 -3.66 -10.09
C THR A 169 28.08 -3.11 -11.25
N VAL A 170 27.48 -2.31 -12.12
CA VAL A 170 28.13 -1.70 -13.28
C VAL A 170 28.17 -0.19 -13.08
N PRO A 171 29.32 0.51 -13.12
CA PRO A 171 29.37 1.97 -13.04
C PRO A 171 28.51 2.68 -14.09
N THR A 172 28.17 3.94 -13.88
CA THR A 172 27.60 4.81 -14.88
C THR A 172 28.70 5.49 -15.70
N PHE A 173 28.31 6.36 -16.63
CA PHE A 173 29.22 7.24 -17.34
C PHE A 173 29.59 8.50 -16.52
N PHE A 174 28.97 8.72 -15.36
CA PHE A 174 29.40 9.75 -14.42
C PHE A 174 30.52 9.22 -13.52
N PRO A 175 31.47 10.08 -13.12
CA PRO A 175 32.51 9.68 -12.20
C PRO A 175 31.96 9.45 -10.78
N GLU A 176 32.70 8.66 -9.99
CA GLU A 176 32.47 8.49 -8.55
C GLU A 176 31.08 7.95 -8.17
N ASP A 177 30.61 6.91 -8.87
CA ASP A 177 29.41 6.18 -8.46
C ASP A 177 29.54 5.62 -7.03
N ILE A 178 28.50 5.86 -6.22
CA ILE A 178 28.37 5.24 -4.90
C ILE A 178 27.67 3.89 -5.05
N MET A 179 28.45 2.83 -5.23
CA MET A 179 27.94 1.51 -5.61
C MET A 179 27.00 0.85 -4.58
N VAL A 180 26.98 1.34 -3.34
CA VAL A 180 26.10 0.86 -2.27
C VAL A 180 25.41 2.03 -1.60
N LEU A 181 24.08 2.02 -1.63
CA LEU A 181 23.24 3.00 -0.94
C LEU A 181 22.40 2.34 0.14
N ARG A 182 21.95 3.13 1.11
CA ARG A 182 20.89 2.76 2.06
C ARG A 182 19.62 3.51 1.68
N LEU A 183 18.54 2.75 1.49
CA LEU A 183 17.19 3.26 1.42
C LEU A 183 16.59 3.22 2.82
N ASP A 184 16.09 4.35 3.30
CA ASP A 184 15.23 4.42 4.48
C ASP A 184 13.90 5.05 4.08
N VAL A 185 12.80 4.36 4.36
CA VAL A 185 11.42 4.78 4.12
C VAL A 185 10.73 4.93 5.46
N VAL A 186 10.15 6.10 5.71
CA VAL A 186 9.49 6.49 6.94
C VAL A 186 8.07 6.95 6.63
N PHE A 187 7.10 6.29 7.26
CA PHE A 187 5.73 6.76 7.30
C PHE A 187 5.62 7.79 8.42
N GLU A 188 5.68 9.08 8.06
CA GLU A 188 5.72 10.15 9.05
C GLU A 188 4.33 10.53 9.56
N THR A 189 3.36 10.61 8.66
CA THR A 189 1.93 10.82 8.99
C THR A 189 1.04 10.05 8.02
N GLU A 190 -0.28 10.06 8.29
CA GLU A 190 -1.30 9.49 7.41
C GLU A 190 -1.19 9.99 5.95
N GLY A 191 -0.79 11.24 5.75
CA GLY A 191 -0.65 11.87 4.43
C GLY A 191 0.78 12.21 4.01
N ARG A 192 1.79 11.84 4.80
CA ARG A 192 3.20 12.16 4.51
C ARG A 192 4.10 10.94 4.56
N LEU A 193 4.62 10.60 3.40
CA LEU A 193 5.69 9.64 3.18
C LEU A 193 7.01 10.38 3.05
N HIS A 194 8.06 9.87 3.69
CA HIS A 194 9.42 10.35 3.51
C HIS A 194 10.32 9.16 3.18
N PHE A 195 11.18 9.30 2.17
CA PHE A 195 12.22 8.32 1.90
C PHE A 195 13.53 9.03 1.61
N THR A 196 14.62 8.33 1.86
CA THR A 196 15.98 8.84 1.67
C THR A 196 16.87 7.77 1.07
N LEU A 197 17.78 8.20 0.20
CA LEU A 197 18.85 7.39 -0.36
C LEU A 197 20.17 8.00 0.11
N ARG A 198 20.91 7.27 0.94
CA ARG A 198 22.14 7.77 1.56
C ARG A 198 23.33 6.87 1.25
N ASP A 199 24.51 7.46 1.25
CA ASP A 199 25.77 6.72 1.36
C ASP A 199 25.90 6.23 2.82
N PRO A 200 25.93 4.90 3.07
CA PRO A 200 26.07 4.37 4.42
C PRO A 200 27.51 4.45 4.95
N ALA A 201 28.51 4.65 4.09
CA ALA A 201 29.93 4.70 4.45
C ALA A 201 30.40 6.13 4.73
N ASN A 202 29.89 7.12 3.97
CA ASN A 202 30.30 8.51 4.11
C ASN A 202 29.11 9.44 4.33
N LYS A 203 29.20 10.29 5.35
CA LYS A 203 28.22 11.35 5.58
C LYS A 203 28.32 12.39 4.47
N ARG A 204 27.26 12.52 3.68
CA ARG A 204 27.13 13.57 2.65
C ARG A 204 26.47 14.81 3.24
N TYR A 205 26.53 15.92 2.49
CA TYR A 205 25.82 17.13 2.85
C TYR A 205 24.31 16.88 2.91
N GLU A 206 23.69 17.25 4.03
CA GLU A 206 22.25 17.28 4.21
C GLU A 206 21.85 18.73 4.54
N VAL A 207 20.79 19.23 3.90
CA VAL A 207 20.30 20.58 4.13
C VAL A 207 19.88 20.71 5.60
N PRO A 208 20.40 21.69 6.36
CA PRO A 208 20.04 21.86 7.76
C PRO A 208 18.61 22.41 7.86
N LEU A 209 17.64 21.51 7.98
CA LEU A 209 16.24 21.83 8.10
C LEU A 209 15.61 21.01 9.23
N GLU A 210 14.83 21.68 10.08
CA GLU A 210 14.02 20.99 11.09
C GLU A 210 12.87 20.27 10.41
N THR A 211 12.93 18.94 10.38
CA THR A 211 11.87 18.10 9.80
C THR A 211 11.02 17.48 10.90
N PRO A 212 9.69 17.40 10.74
CA PRO A 212 8.83 16.69 11.69
C PRO A 212 9.25 15.22 11.82
N LYS A 213 9.46 14.73 13.05
CA LYS A 213 9.83 13.33 13.29
C LYS A 213 8.61 12.43 13.31
N ALA A 214 8.75 11.22 12.77
CA ALA A 214 7.75 10.16 12.94
C ALA A 214 7.58 9.83 14.44
N ARG A 215 6.33 9.77 14.91
CA ARG A 215 6.00 9.57 16.34
C ARG A 215 5.63 8.12 16.70
N GLY A 216 5.94 7.17 15.82
CA GLY A 216 5.65 5.74 16.00
C GLY A 216 4.86 5.16 14.83
N GLN A 217 4.21 4.02 15.08
CA GLN A 217 3.36 3.38 14.08
C GLN A 217 2.08 4.19 13.82
N ILE A 218 1.67 4.24 12.56
CA ILE A 218 0.48 4.99 12.12
C ILE A 218 -0.63 3.98 11.82
N ALA A 219 -1.81 4.22 12.41
CA ALA A 219 -2.98 3.35 12.28
C ALA A 219 -3.54 3.29 10.85
N SER A 220 -3.68 4.44 10.18
CA SER A 220 -4.19 4.56 8.79
C SER A 220 -3.27 5.44 7.93
N LYS A 221 -3.16 5.08 6.65
CA LYS A 221 -2.37 5.84 5.65
C LYS A 221 -3.21 6.06 4.40
N LEU A 222 -3.08 7.23 3.78
CA LEU A 222 -3.70 7.57 2.50
C LEU A 222 -2.91 7.04 1.30
N TYR A 223 -1.80 6.36 1.56
CA TYR A 223 -0.88 5.84 0.57
C TYR A 223 -0.36 4.46 0.97
N ARG A 224 0.00 3.69 -0.06
CA ARG A 224 0.79 2.45 0.04
C ARG A 224 2.06 2.58 -0.79
N VAL A 225 3.09 1.85 -0.37
CA VAL A 225 4.39 1.81 -1.05
C VAL A 225 4.69 0.38 -1.49
N GLN A 226 5.15 0.24 -2.73
CA GLN A 226 5.70 -1.02 -3.26
C GLN A 226 7.08 -0.78 -3.85
N PHE A 227 7.83 -1.86 -4.04
CA PHE A 227 9.20 -1.79 -4.56
C PHE A 227 9.36 -2.71 -5.77
N SER A 228 10.03 -2.21 -6.81
CA SER A 228 10.65 -3.04 -7.84
C SER A 228 12.05 -3.40 -7.36
N ALA A 229 12.44 -4.67 -7.51
CA ALA A 229 13.70 -5.18 -6.96
C ALA A 229 14.89 -4.94 -7.88
N ASP A 230 14.75 -5.25 -9.18
CA ASP A 230 15.80 -5.09 -10.19
C ASP A 230 15.16 -4.81 -11.57
N PRO A 231 15.28 -3.60 -12.11
CA PRO A 231 15.90 -2.42 -11.49
C PRO A 231 15.08 -1.92 -10.29
N PHE A 232 15.76 -1.29 -9.32
CA PHE A 232 15.12 -0.67 -8.16
C PHE A 232 14.12 0.40 -8.59
N GLY A 233 12.94 0.35 -7.99
CA GLY A 233 11.95 1.41 -8.08
C GLY A 233 11.12 1.48 -6.80
N LEU A 234 10.73 2.68 -6.40
CA LEU A 234 9.78 2.92 -5.30
C LEU A 234 8.49 3.45 -5.93
N MET A 235 7.40 2.70 -5.77
CA MET A 235 6.09 3.05 -6.33
C MET A 235 5.16 3.46 -5.19
N VAL A 236 4.60 4.65 -5.28
CA VAL A 236 3.61 5.16 -4.32
C VAL A 236 2.25 5.09 -4.97
N PHE A 237 1.28 4.52 -4.27
CA PHE A 237 -0.11 4.49 -4.73
C PHE A 237 -0.99 5.23 -3.74
N ARG A 238 -1.99 5.93 -4.26
CA ARG A 238 -3.12 6.43 -3.47
C ARG A 238 -3.93 5.24 -2.97
N GLU A 239 -4.16 5.16 -1.66
CA GLU A 239 -4.83 4.00 -1.05
C GLU A 239 -6.29 3.89 -1.50
N SER A 240 -7.00 5.01 -1.60
CA SER A 240 -8.43 5.01 -1.92
C SER A 240 -8.78 4.61 -3.35
N SER A 241 -7.91 4.89 -4.32
CA SER A 241 -8.19 4.65 -5.74
C SER A 241 -7.26 3.63 -6.40
N GLY A 242 -6.14 3.29 -5.76
CA GLY A 242 -5.09 2.46 -6.36
C GLY A 242 -4.27 3.17 -7.45
N GLN A 243 -4.44 4.48 -7.65
CA GLN A 243 -3.67 5.25 -8.63
C GLN A 243 -2.19 5.34 -8.25
N VAL A 244 -1.28 5.13 -9.21
CA VAL A 244 0.16 5.40 -9.06
C VAL A 244 0.40 6.91 -9.10
N LEU A 245 1.13 7.43 -8.11
CA LEU A 245 1.45 8.85 -7.95
C LEU A 245 2.83 9.20 -8.50
#